data_AF-A0AAJ1BRN5-F1
#
_entry.id   AF-A0AAJ1BRN5-F1
#
_cell.length_a   1.000
_cell.length_b   1.000
_cell.length_c   1.000
_cell.angle_alpha   90.00
_cell.angle_beta   90.00
_cell.angle_gamma   90.00
#
_symmetry.space_group_name_H-M   'P 1'
#
loop_
_entity.id
_entity.type
_entity.pdbx_description
1 polymer ?
#
loop_
_entity_poly.entity_id
_entity_poly.type
_entity_poly.pdbx_seq_one_letter_code
_entity_poly.pdbx_strand_id
1 'polypeptide(L)' 'IAVQHSPVGQIPPGVDVIVVHRSLSNQAHSAAPDAVVVPFTMFFNDPAVKQLVAALKAGEPVVSVY' A
#
# COMPACT_ATOMS: atom_id res chain seq x y z
N ILE A 1 10.31 4.79 -10.39
CA ILE A 1 9.18 4.23 -9.61
C ILE A 1 8.04 3.94 -10.57
N ALA A 2 7.51 2.72 -10.57
CA ALA A 2 6.37 2.34 -11.39
C ALA A 2 5.11 2.36 -10.52
N VAL A 3 4.01 2.90 -11.06
CA VAL A 3 2.71 2.93 -10.38
C VAL A 3 1.70 2.28 -11.30
N GLN A 4 0.97 1.30 -10.78
CA GLN A 4 -0.07 0.58 -11.50
C GLN A 4 -1.28 0.38 -10.61
N HIS A 5 -2.44 0.23 -11.24
CA HIS A 5 -3.69 -0.06 -10.56
C HIS A 5 -4.21 -1.43 -11.00
N SER A 6 -4.60 -2.25 -10.03
CA SER A 6 -5.21 -3.55 -10.27
C SER A 6 -6.27 -3.84 -9.21
N PRO A 7 -7.26 -4.71 -9.51
CA PRO A 7 -8.10 -5.30 -8.47
C PRO A 7 -7.24 -6.07 -7.45
N VAL A 8 -7.67 -6.10 -6.18
CA VAL A 8 -6.95 -6.80 -5.10
C VAL A 8 -6.75 -8.31 -5.36
N GLY A 9 -7.66 -8.94 -6.12
CA GLY A 9 -7.52 -10.34 -6.55
C GLY A 9 -6.56 -10.57 -7.73
N GLN A 10 -5.98 -9.51 -8.29
CA GLN A 10 -5.09 -9.53 -9.45
C GLN A 10 -3.82 -8.71 -9.18
N ILE A 11 -3.35 -8.72 -7.93
CA ILE A 11 -2.08 -8.07 -7.57
C ILE A 11 -0.96 -8.83 -8.32
N PRO A 12 -0.15 -8.13 -9.13
CA PRO A 12 0.98 -8.75 -9.82
C PRO A 12 2.08 -9.16 -8.83
N PRO A 13 2.89 -10.18 -9.17
CA PRO A 13 3.98 -10.62 -8.30
C PRO A 13 5.08 -9.55 -8.21
N GLY A 14 5.84 -9.57 -7.10
CA GLY A 14 7.02 -8.71 -6.92
C GLY A 14 6.69 -7.23 -6.70
N VAL A 15 5.51 -6.91 -6.16
CA VAL A 15 5.18 -5.55 -5.74
C VAL A 15 5.79 -5.25 -4.37
N ASP A 16 6.44 -4.10 -4.23
CA ASP A 16 7.07 -3.70 -2.97
C ASP A 16 6.07 -3.09 -1.98
N VAL A 17 5.12 -2.31 -2.49
CA VAL A 17 4.15 -1.53 -1.69
C VAL A 17 2.77 -1.61 -2.31
N ILE A 18 1.76 -1.86 -1.47
CA ILE A 18 0.34 -1.89 -1.86
C ILE A 18 -0.40 -0.80 -1.08
N VAL A 19 -1.11 0.06 -1.80
CA VAL A 19 -2.04 1.04 -1.22
C VAL A 19 -3.46 0.57 -1.48
N VAL A 20 -4.23 0.28 -0.42
CA VAL A 20 -5.55 -0.35 -0.55
C VAL A 20 -6.51 0.17 0.52
N HIS A 21 -7.82 0.13 0.27
CA HIS A 21 -8.80 0.49 1.30
C HIS A 21 -8.71 -0.47 2.49
N ARG A 22 -8.88 0.03 3.72
CA ARG A 22 -8.71 -0.74 4.97
C ARG A 22 -9.59 -2.00 5.03
N SER A 23 -10.76 -2.00 4.40
CA SER A 23 -11.63 -3.19 4.34
C SER A 23 -11.05 -4.37 3.53
N LEU A 24 -10.03 -4.12 2.69
CA LEU A 24 -9.42 -5.11 1.81
C LEU A 24 -7.95 -5.39 2.19
N SER A 25 -7.43 -4.80 3.28
CA SER A 25 -6.02 -4.94 3.67
C SER A 25 -5.61 -6.38 3.93
N ASN A 26 -6.49 -7.16 4.59
CA ASN A 26 -6.24 -8.58 4.84
C ASN A 26 -6.14 -9.37 3.54
N GLN A 27 -6.98 -9.06 2.55
CA GLN A 27 -6.95 -9.74 1.26
C GLN A 27 -5.69 -9.37 0.45
N ALA A 28 -5.29 -8.10 0.49
CA ALA A 28 -4.03 -7.65 -0.10
C ALA A 28 -2.82 -8.33 0.53
N HIS A 29 -2.78 -8.43 1.86
CA HIS A 29 -1.70 -9.10 2.58
C HIS A 29 -1.65 -10.60 2.27
N SER A 30 -2.81 -11.28 2.20
CA SER A 30 -2.85 -12.69 1.80
C SER A 30 -2.39 -12.92 0.35
N ALA A 31 -2.65 -11.97 -0.56
CA ALA A 31 -2.27 -12.08 -1.97
C ALA A 31 -0.78 -11.78 -2.20
N ALA A 32 -0.19 -10.91 -1.38
CA ALA A 32 1.23 -10.54 -1.44
C ALA A 32 1.80 -10.38 -0.02
N PRO A 33 2.17 -11.50 0.66
CA PRO A 33 2.63 -11.49 2.04
C PRO A 33 3.91 -10.68 2.27
N ASP A 34 4.76 -10.62 1.25
CA ASP A 34 6.07 -9.95 1.29
C ASP A 34 5.98 -8.44 1.01
N ALA A 35 4.83 -7.96 0.52
CA ALA A 35 4.64 -6.56 0.17
C ALA A 35 4.22 -5.73 1.38
N VAL A 36 4.68 -4.49 1.44
CA VAL A 36 4.25 -3.53 2.45
C VAL A 36 2.84 -3.05 2.14
N VAL A 37 1.86 -3.43 2.97
CA VAL A 37 0.48 -2.98 2.84
C VAL A 37 0.26 -1.68 3.61
N VAL A 38 -0.24 -0.65 2.92
CA VAL A 38 -0.62 0.67 3.44
C VAL A 38 -2.13 0.85 3.28
N PRO A 39 -2.92 0.59 4.34
CA PRO A 39 -4.37 0.73 4.29
C PRO A 39 -4.80 2.20 4.41
N PHE A 40 -5.61 2.68 3.45
CA PHE A 40 -6.29 3.98 3.57
C PHE A 40 -7.75 3.80 4.01
N THR A 41 -8.30 4.77 4.72
CA THR A 41 -9.73 4.85 5.07
C THR A 41 -10.41 6.01 4.35
N MET A 42 -9.70 7.12 4.18
CA MET A 42 -10.24 8.30 3.50
C MET A 42 -9.84 8.26 2.02
N PHE A 43 -10.80 8.50 1.12
CA PHE A 43 -10.48 8.60 -0.31
C PHE A 43 -9.62 9.83 -0.65
N PHE A 44 -9.74 10.88 0.16
CA PHE A 44 -8.98 12.11 0.03
C PHE A 44 -8.25 12.42 1.33
N ASN A 45 -7.03 12.94 1.21
CA ASN A 45 -6.24 13.43 2.33
C ASN A 45 -5.90 12.41 3.43
N ASP A 46 -5.96 11.11 3.13
CA ASP A 46 -5.64 10.07 4.10
C ASP A 46 -4.23 10.22 4.68
N PRO A 47 -4.08 10.21 6.01
CA PRO A 47 -2.79 10.42 6.66
C PRO A 47 -1.78 9.30 6.36
N ALA A 48 -2.20 8.05 6.20
CA ALA A 48 -1.30 6.94 5.90
C ALA A 48 -0.69 7.09 4.50
N VAL A 49 -1.51 7.51 3.53
CA VAL A 49 -1.03 7.82 2.16
C VAL A 49 -0.07 9.01 2.17
N LYS A 50 -0.37 10.06 2.94
CA LYS A 50 0.54 11.21 3.10
C LYS A 50 1.89 10.81 3.71
N GLN A 51 1.86 9.97 4.73
CA GLN A 51 3.07 9.45 5.38
C GLN A 51 3.90 8.59 4.42
N LEU A 52 3.26 7.71 3.65
CA LEU A 52 3.91 6.93 2.60
C LEU A 52 4.64 7.85 1.60
N VAL A 53 3.96 8.87 1.09
CA VAL A 53 4.56 9.82 0.14
C VAL A 53 5.73 10.59 0.78
N ALA A 54 5.62 10.96 2.06
CA ALA A 54 6.70 11.63 2.78
C ALA A 54 7.93 10.73 2.94
N ALA A 55 7.75 9.48 3.37
CA ALA A 55 8.83 8.50 3.52
C ALA A 55 9.55 8.25 2.18
N LEU A 56 8.79 8.04 1.10
CA LEU A 56 9.34 7.85 -0.25
C LEU A 56 10.16 9.06 -0.73
N LYS A 57 9.71 10.29 -0.42
CA LYS A 57 10.46 11.52 -0.75
C LYS A 57 11.72 11.69 0.09
N ALA A 58 11.70 11.24 1.35
CA ALA A 58 12.83 11.31 2.26
C ALA A 58 13.86 10.18 2.02
N GLY A 59 13.53 9.16 1.22
CA GLY A 59 14.35 7.96 1.06
C GLY A 59 14.32 7.05 2.30
N GLU A 60 13.27 7.17 3.12
CA GLU A 60 13.07 6.37 4.33
C GLU A 60 12.38 5.03 4.00
N PRO A 61 12.62 3.99 4.81
CA PRO A 61 11.93 2.71 4.63
C PRO A 61 10.41 2.87 4.83
N VAL A 62 9.64 2.26 3.94
CA VAL A 62 8.19 2.15 4.08
C VAL A 62 7.87 0.93 4.94
N VAL A 63 7.03 1.10 5.96
CA VAL A 63 6.62 0.02 6.87
C VAL A 63 5.10 -0.11 6.89
N SER A 64 4.61 -1.35 7.06
CA SER A 64 3.18 -1.59 7.19
C SER A 64 2.66 -1.00 8.50
N VAL A 65 1.51 -0.33 8.41
CA VAL A 65 0.80 0.24 9.55
C VAL A 65 -0.57 -0.42 9.61
N TYR A 66 -0.79 -1.26 10.62
CA TYR A 66 -2.05 -1.99 10.83
C TYR A 66 -2.96 -1.26 11.83
#